data_AF-A0A0V0GNB6-F1
#
_entry.id   AF-A0A0V0GNB6-F1
#
_cell.length_a   1.000
_cell.length_b   1.000
_cell.length_c   1.000
_cell.angle_alpha   90.00
_cell.angle_beta   90.00
_cell.angle_gamma   90.00
#
_symmetry.space_group_name_H-M   'P 1'
#
loop_
_entity.id
_entity.type
_entity.pdbx_description
1 polymer ?
#
loop_
_entity_poly.entity_id
_entity_poly.type
_entity_poly.pdbx_seq_one_letter_code
_entity_poly.pdbx_strand_id
1 'polypeptide(L)'
;MDFKAKLWWNLRTSSSLWGVYMKAKYLKNQHLIKTQWSSSNSQNWKVIYEVKSLAEQHIYWKVGRGDVDFWFDKWSALGPLHLLYPNNEGHISIKLIIVLTNNGEWNWNSLQVEPPNDLKNNINLGIILNDLTN
;
A
#
# COMPACT_ATOMS: atom_id res chain seq x y z
N MET A 1 -8.00 -11.87 -18.98
CA MET A 1 -7.66 -10.99 -17.84
C MET A 1 -8.93 -10.24 -17.47
N ASP A 2 -9.47 -10.50 -16.27
CA ASP A 2 -10.83 -10.11 -15.86
C ASP A 2 -10.99 -8.56 -15.77
N PHE A 3 -12.09 -8.01 -16.30
CA PHE A 3 -12.41 -6.57 -16.30
C PHE A 3 -12.36 -5.98 -14.88
N LYS A 4 -12.70 -6.77 -13.87
CA LYS A 4 -12.65 -6.39 -12.45
C LYS A 4 -11.24 -6.03 -11.98
N ALA A 5 -10.24 -6.81 -12.37
CA ALA A 5 -8.85 -6.56 -11.99
C ALA A 5 -8.35 -5.24 -12.60
N LYS A 6 -8.79 -4.91 -13.82
CA LYS A 6 -8.51 -3.62 -14.46
C LYS A 6 -9.13 -2.45 -13.68
N LEU A 7 -10.37 -2.60 -13.20
CA LEU A 7 -11.00 -1.58 -12.36
C LEU A 7 -10.26 -1.38 -11.03
N TRP A 8 -9.82 -2.47 -10.40
CA TRP A 8 -9.00 -2.40 -9.18
C TRP A 8 -7.67 -1.68 -9.43
N TRP A 9 -6.97 -2.04 -10.51
CA TRP A 9 -5.72 -1.38 -10.92
C TRP A 9 -5.92 0.12 -11.17
N ASN A 10 -6.99 0.49 -11.89
CA ASN A 10 -7.34 1.89 -12.10
C ASN A 10 -7.64 2.61 -10.78
N LEU A 11 -8.33 1.95 -9.84
CA LEU A 11 -8.58 2.54 -8.53
C LEU A 11 -7.27 2.79 -7.76
N ARG A 12 -6.28 1.89 -7.86
CA ARG A 12 -4.96 2.06 -7.25
C ARG A 12 -4.21 3.25 -7.86
N THR A 13 -4.11 3.30 -9.18
CA THR A 13 -3.16 4.16 -9.91
C THR A 13 -3.75 5.45 -10.48
N SER A 14 -5.05 5.49 -10.75
CA SER A 14 -5.65 6.55 -11.55
C SER A 14 -5.90 7.83 -10.73
N SER A 15 -5.63 8.95 -11.40
CA SER A 15 -6.05 10.31 -11.03
C SER A 15 -7.31 10.76 -11.78
N SER A 16 -7.98 9.85 -12.49
CA SER A 16 -9.23 10.15 -13.19
C SER A 16 -10.34 10.57 -12.22
N LEU A 17 -11.33 11.32 -12.73
CA LEU A 17 -12.50 11.74 -11.95
C LEU A 17 -13.20 10.55 -11.27
N TRP A 18 -13.32 9.42 -11.99
CA TRP A 18 -13.89 8.19 -11.43
C TRP A 18 -13.06 7.66 -10.25
N GLY A 19 -11.74 7.57 -10.40
CA GLY A 19 -10.85 7.10 -9.34
C GLY A 19 -10.90 8.00 -8.09
N VAL A 20 -10.87 9.31 -8.30
CA VAL A 20 -10.99 10.30 -7.22
C VAL A 20 -12.34 10.19 -6.50
N TYR A 21 -13.44 10.11 -7.24
CA TYR A 21 -14.78 9.92 -6.68
C TYR A 21 -14.88 8.63 -5.87
N MET A 22 -14.39 7.51 -6.41
CA MET A 22 -14.43 6.21 -5.72
C MET A 22 -13.60 6.22 -4.43
N LYS A 23 -12.41 6.84 -4.47
CA LYS A 23 -11.56 7.04 -3.28
C LYS A 23 -12.29 7.86 -2.22
N ALA A 24 -12.86 9.01 -2.60
CA ALA A 24 -13.58 9.88 -1.67
C ALA A 24 -14.82 9.20 -1.05
N LYS A 25 -15.58 8.45 -1.87
CA LYS A 25 -16.81 7.79 -1.43
C LYS A 25 -16.56 6.62 -0.48
N TYR A 26 -15.54 5.80 -0.74
CA TYR A 26 -15.37 4.51 -0.06
C TYR A 26 -14.23 4.44 0.95
N LEU A 27 -13.17 5.25 0.80
CA LEU A 27 -11.94 5.04 1.58
C LEU A 27 -11.91 5.86 2.87
N LYS A 28 -12.68 6.94 3.00
CA LYS A 28 -12.68 7.81 4.21
C LYS A 28 -11.26 8.14 4.71
N ASN A 29 -10.34 8.48 3.80
CA ASN A 29 -8.91 8.74 4.06
C ASN A 29 -8.07 7.55 4.58
N GLN A 30 -8.58 6.32 4.45
CA GLN A 30 -7.83 5.10 4.75
C GLN A 30 -7.18 4.52 3.49
N HIS A 31 -6.17 3.67 3.68
CA HIS A 31 -5.60 2.90 2.59
C HIS A 31 -6.64 1.93 1.99
N LEU A 32 -6.59 1.71 0.67
CA LEU A 32 -7.51 0.80 -0.06
C LEU A 32 -7.54 -0.62 0.53
N ILE A 33 -6.40 -1.06 1.06
CA ILE A 33 -6.29 -2.39 1.69
C ILE A 33 -7.06 -2.45 3.02
N LYS A 34 -7.28 -1.34 3.72
CA LYS A 34 -8.05 -1.31 4.98
C LYS A 34 -9.57 -1.26 4.77
N THR A 35 -10.05 -0.95 3.56
CA THR A 35 -11.50 -0.86 3.32
C THR A 35 -12.16 -2.20 3.62
N GLN A 36 -13.36 -2.15 4.21
CA GLN A 36 -14.21 -3.31 4.46
C GLN A 36 -15.50 -3.22 3.65
N TRP A 37 -16.09 -4.38 3.37
CA TRP A 37 -17.42 -4.45 2.77
C TRP A 37 -18.49 -4.07 3.80
N SER A 38 -19.53 -3.39 3.33
CA SER A 38 -20.74 -3.06 4.10
C SER A 38 -21.95 -3.30 3.20
N SER A 39 -23.05 -3.80 3.76
CA SER A 39 -24.31 -4.03 3.03
C SER A 39 -24.92 -2.74 2.46
N SER A 40 -24.56 -1.58 3.01
CA SER A 40 -24.95 -0.26 2.50
C SER A 40 -24.16 0.21 1.26
N ASN A 41 -23.11 -0.51 0.87
CA ASN A 41 -22.30 -0.14 -0.30
C ASN A 41 -22.96 -0.55 -1.61
N SER A 42 -22.58 0.13 -2.70
CA SER A 42 -23.11 -0.16 -4.03
C SER A 42 -22.68 -1.54 -4.54
N GLN A 43 -23.49 -2.14 -5.40
CA GLN A 43 -23.16 -3.40 -6.05
C GLN A 43 -21.87 -3.30 -6.90
N ASN A 44 -21.63 -2.15 -7.54
CA ASN A 44 -20.40 -1.90 -8.30
C ASN A 44 -19.16 -1.93 -7.40
N TRP A 45 -19.26 -1.37 -6.18
CA TRP A 45 -18.19 -1.48 -5.20
C TRP A 45 -17.96 -2.93 -4.78
N LYS A 46 -19.01 -3.72 -4.60
CA LYS A 46 -18.89 -5.15 -4.24
C LYS A 46 -18.02 -5.91 -5.22
N VAL A 47 -18.30 -5.73 -6.52
CA VAL A 47 -17.57 -6.40 -7.60
C VAL A 47 -16.08 -6.02 -7.61
N ILE A 48 -15.77 -4.74 -7.38
CA ILE A 48 -14.39 -4.25 -7.28
C ILE A 48 -13.71 -4.77 -6.02
N TYR A 49 -14.44 -4.80 -4.90
CA TYR A 49 -13.96 -5.28 -3.62
C TYR A 49 -13.65 -6.79 -3.64
N GLU A 50 -14.45 -7.60 -4.32
CA GLU A 50 -14.26 -9.06 -4.41
C GLU A 50 -12.93 -9.44 -5.09
N VAL A 51 -12.47 -8.66 -6.08
CA VAL A 51 -11.20 -8.94 -6.78
C VAL A 51 -9.96 -8.42 -6.01
N LYS A 52 -10.16 -7.61 -4.97
CA LYS A 52 -9.09 -6.99 -4.17
C LYS A 52 -8.00 -7.97 -3.76
N SER A 53 -8.37 -9.05 -3.07
CA SER A 53 -7.40 -10.00 -2.52
C SER A 53 -6.56 -10.65 -3.61
N LEU A 54 -7.21 -11.08 -4.69
CA LEU A 54 -6.54 -11.68 -5.84
C LEU A 54 -5.63 -10.68 -6.56
N ALA A 55 -6.08 -9.43 -6.75
CA ALA A 55 -5.29 -8.41 -7.41
C ALA A 55 -4.04 -8.03 -6.58
N GLU A 56 -4.20 -7.79 -5.28
CA GLU A 56 -3.08 -7.41 -4.38
C GLU A 56 -2.03 -8.54 -4.24
N GLN A 57 -2.42 -9.81 -4.42
CA GLN A 57 -1.45 -10.90 -4.48
C GLN A 57 -0.47 -10.75 -5.66
N HIS A 58 -0.91 -10.14 -6.77
CA HIS A 58 -0.15 -10.04 -8.02
C HIS A 58 0.40 -8.63 -8.31
N ILE A 59 0.06 -7.64 -7.48
CA ILE A 59 0.59 -6.28 -7.60
C ILE A 59 1.87 -6.14 -6.79
N TYR A 60 2.90 -5.58 -7.42
CA TYR A 60 4.18 -5.23 -6.83
C TYR A 60 4.47 -3.77 -7.17
N TRP A 61 5.01 -3.03 -6.20
CA TRP A 61 5.31 -1.61 -6.37
C TRP A 61 6.81 -1.37 -6.42
N LYS A 62 7.26 -0.68 -7.46
CA LYS A 62 8.62 -0.16 -7.54
C LYS A 62 8.71 1.11 -6.72
N VAL A 63 9.73 1.22 -5.86
CA VAL A 63 9.85 2.29 -4.87
C VAL A 63 9.92 3.67 -5.51
N GLY A 64 10.63 3.86 -6.64
CA GLY A 64 10.62 5.12 -7.40
C GLY A 64 10.80 6.35 -6.49
N ARG A 65 9.82 7.27 -6.48
CA ARG A 65 9.77 8.46 -5.62
C ARG A 65 9.15 8.23 -4.22
N GLY A 66 8.93 6.98 -3.82
CA GLY A 66 8.35 6.62 -2.53
C GLY A 66 6.87 6.99 -2.33
N ASP A 67 6.08 7.12 -3.41
CA ASP A 67 4.63 7.38 -3.35
C ASP A 67 3.78 6.14 -3.00
N VAL A 68 4.45 5.08 -2.57
CA VAL A 68 3.88 3.80 -2.15
C VAL A 68 3.66 3.80 -0.64
N ASP A 69 2.70 3.04 -0.14
CA ASP A 69 2.46 2.93 1.29
C ASP A 69 3.48 2.02 1.98
N PHE A 70 4.08 2.50 3.07
CA PHE A 70 5.10 1.75 3.82
C PHE A 70 4.57 0.42 4.37
N TRP A 71 3.38 0.41 4.95
CA TRP A 71 2.83 -0.75 5.64
C TRP A 71 2.02 -1.66 4.73
N PHE A 72 1.22 -1.07 3.85
CA PHE A 72 0.19 -1.77 3.10
C PHE A 72 0.63 -2.21 1.71
N ASP A 73 1.62 -1.56 1.12
CA ASP A 73 2.04 -1.89 -0.25
C ASP A 73 3.16 -2.91 -0.31
N LYS A 74 3.09 -3.75 -1.34
CA LYS A 74 4.12 -4.74 -1.66
C LYS A 74 5.28 -4.08 -2.42
N TRP A 75 6.06 -3.26 -1.72
CA TRP A 75 7.26 -2.62 -2.26
C TRP A 75 8.56 -3.31 -1.85
N SER A 76 8.51 -4.15 -0.81
CA SER A 76 9.65 -4.95 -0.34
C SER A 76 9.49 -6.43 -0.72
N ALA A 77 10.60 -7.17 -0.71
CA ALA A 77 10.59 -8.63 -0.90
C ALA A 77 9.81 -9.38 0.20
N LEU A 78 9.60 -8.75 1.35
CA LEU A 78 8.88 -9.32 2.49
C LEU A 78 7.35 -9.31 2.32
N GLY A 79 6.83 -8.63 1.29
CA GLY A 79 5.40 -8.43 1.13
C GLY A 79 4.90 -7.15 1.82
N PRO A 80 3.57 -6.98 1.94
CA PRO A 80 2.96 -5.96 2.79
C PRO A 80 3.34 -6.17 4.25
N LEU A 81 4.03 -5.19 4.84
CA LEU A 81 4.63 -5.31 6.18
C LEU A 81 3.58 -5.45 7.29
N HIS A 82 2.37 -4.91 7.09
CA HIS A 82 1.28 -5.03 8.07
C HIS A 82 0.84 -6.48 8.32
N LEU A 83 1.09 -7.40 7.37
CA LEU A 83 0.74 -8.82 7.52
C LEU A 83 1.76 -9.57 8.39
N LEU A 84 3.01 -9.12 8.40
CA LEU A 84 4.07 -9.71 9.21
C LEU A 84 3.97 -9.27 10.68
N TYR A 85 3.33 -8.12 10.93
CA TYR A 85 3.20 -7.53 12.26
C TYR A 85 1.74 -7.16 12.58
N PRO A 86 0.84 -8.17 12.70
CA PRO A 86 -0.58 -7.94 12.95
C PRO A 86 -0.87 -7.42 14.36
N ASN A 87 0.02 -7.67 15.33
CA ASN A 87 -0.15 -7.28 16.73
C ASN A 87 -0.17 -5.75 16.95
N ASN A 88 0.17 -4.97 15.91
CA ASN A 88 0.17 -3.51 15.94
C ASN A 88 -1.02 -2.98 15.12
N GLU A 89 -2.26 -3.30 15.51
CA GLU A 89 -3.50 -2.95 14.80
C GLU A 89 -3.69 -1.44 14.50
N GLY A 90 -2.80 -0.59 15.02
CA GLY A 90 -2.70 0.85 14.77
C GLY A 90 -1.95 1.28 13.51
N HIS A 91 -1.55 0.38 12.58
CA HIS A 91 -0.85 0.81 11.35
C HIS A 91 -1.68 1.83 10.56
N ILE A 92 -1.16 3.05 10.46
CA ILE A 92 -1.73 4.15 9.67
C ILE A 92 -1.01 4.21 8.33
N SER A 93 -1.77 4.52 7.29
CA SER A 93 -1.23 4.72 5.95
C SER A 93 -0.20 5.85 5.97
N ILE A 94 1.01 5.56 5.54
CA ILE A 94 2.12 6.52 5.48
C ILE A 94 2.95 6.22 4.25
N LYS A 95 3.26 7.27 3.49
CA LYS A 95 4.05 7.12 2.27
C LYS A 95 5.50 6.80 2.60
N LEU A 96 6.10 5.92 1.82
CA LEU A 96 7.48 5.48 1.99
C LEU A 96 8.48 6.64 1.95
N ILE A 97 8.26 7.66 1.11
CA ILE A 97 9.12 8.87 1.06
C ILE A 97 9.18 9.67 2.36
N ILE A 98 8.19 9.52 3.25
CA ILE A 98 8.22 10.18 4.56
C ILE A 98 9.13 9.41 5.53
N VAL A 99 9.18 8.09 5.37
CA VAL A 99 9.93 7.17 6.24
C VAL A 99 11.35 6.95 5.73
N LEU A 100 11.59 7.08 4.43
CA LEU A 100 12.90 6.93 3.79
C LEU A 100 13.42 8.31 3.37
N THR A 101 14.52 8.75 3.99
CA THR A 101 15.15 10.04 3.66
C THR A 101 15.84 9.97 2.30
N ASN A 102 16.10 11.15 1.70
CA ASN A 102 16.81 11.26 0.42
C ASN A 102 18.24 10.66 0.46
N ASN A 103 18.81 10.51 1.65
CA ASN A 103 20.15 9.93 1.85
C ASN A 103 20.13 8.39 1.94
N GLY A 104 18.96 7.76 1.79
CA GLY A 104 18.77 6.32 1.94
C GLY A 104 18.67 5.86 3.40
N GLU A 105 18.59 6.80 4.35
CA GLU A 105 18.45 6.48 5.78
C GLU A 105 16.97 6.42 6.18
N TRP A 106 16.64 5.53 7.11
CA TRP A 106 15.30 5.39 7.64
C TRP A 106 15.01 6.37 8.77
N ASN A 107 13.92 7.13 8.63
CA ASN A 107 13.35 8.00 9.66
C ASN A 107 12.20 7.28 10.40
N TRP A 108 12.55 6.40 11.32
CA TRP A 108 11.59 5.62 12.11
C TRP A 108 10.70 6.48 13.02
N ASN A 109 11.15 7.68 13.40
CA ASN A 109 10.40 8.61 14.24
C ASN A 109 9.13 9.15 13.57
N SER A 110 9.01 9.01 12.24
CA SER A 110 7.81 9.41 11.51
C SER A 110 6.66 8.41 11.64
N LEU A 111 6.94 7.20 12.14
CA LEU A 111 5.93 6.17 12.36
C LEU A 111 5.33 6.31 13.77
N GLN A 112 4.01 6.18 13.88
CA GLN A 112 3.36 6.13 15.20
C GLN A 112 3.74 4.87 15.99
N VAL A 113 4.01 3.78 15.28
CA VAL A 113 4.42 2.52 15.87
C VAL A 113 5.73 2.13 15.21
N GLU A 114 6.77 2.05 16.03
CA GLU A 114 8.10 1.71 15.55
C GLU A 114 8.17 0.22 15.18
N PRO A 115 8.74 -0.13 14.02
CA PRO A 115 8.89 -1.52 13.62
C PRO A 115 9.90 -2.25 14.52
N PRO A 116 9.70 -3.56 14.78
CA PRO A 116 10.67 -4.37 15.50
C PRO A 116 12.06 -4.34 14.84
N ASN A 117 13.11 -4.51 15.64
CA ASN A 117 14.50 -4.48 15.15
C ASN A 117 14.75 -5.52 14.06
N ASP A 118 14.10 -6.67 14.14
CA ASP A 118 14.18 -7.71 13.10
C ASP A 118 13.70 -7.20 11.74
N LEU A 119 12.63 -6.38 11.71
CA LEU A 119 12.18 -5.77 10.46
C LEU A 119 13.21 -4.78 9.94
N LYS A 120 13.72 -3.90 10.80
CA LYS A 120 14.70 -2.87 10.41
C LYS A 120 15.96 -3.48 9.80
N ASN A 121 16.38 -4.64 10.31
CA ASN A 121 17.54 -5.37 9.78
C ASN A 121 17.23 -6.02 8.42
N ASN A 122 16.02 -6.54 8.22
CA ASN A 122 15.65 -7.27 7.02
C ASN A 122 15.17 -6.38 5.85
N ILE A 123 14.63 -5.20 6.16
CA ILE A 123 14.06 -4.28 5.17
C ILE A 123 15.13 -3.65 4.25
N ASN A 124 16.39 -3.63 4.72
CA ASN A 124 17.56 -3.10 4.02
C ASN A 124 18.18 -4.05 2.97
N LEU A 125 17.84 -5.34 2.98
CA LEU A 125 18.40 -6.29 2.02
C LEU A 125 17.68 -6.27 0.66
N GLY A 126 16.56 -5.54 0.56
CA GLY A 126 15.65 -5.60 -0.60
C GLY A 126 15.25 -4.24 -1.19
N ILE A 127 15.71 -3.10 -0.67
CA ILE A 127 15.61 -1.84 -1.41
C ILE A 127 16.63 -1.94 -2.54
N ILE A 128 16.14 -2.40 -3.67
CA ILE A 128 16.78 -2.57 -4.97
C ILE A 128 17.95 -1.59 -5.13
N LEU A 129 19.17 -2.08 -4.87
CA LEU A 129 20.46 -1.40 -5.11
C LEU A 129 20.65 -0.93 -6.58
N ASN A 130 19.66 -1.16 -7.45
CA ASN A 130 19.73 -0.89 -8.88
C ASN A 130 18.84 0.26 -9.36
N ASP A 131 18.05 0.90 -8.48
CA ASP A 131 17.08 1.93 -8.89
C ASP A 131 17.44 3.37 -8.47
N LEU A 132 18.58 3.57 -7.81
CA LEU A 132 19.16 4.90 -7.49
C LEU A 132 20.36 5.26 -8.39
N THR A 133 20.69 4.42 -9.38
CA THR A 133 21.87 4.58 -10.26
C THR A 133 21.55 4.76 -11.74
N ASN A 134 20.36 5.23 -12.12
CA ASN A 134 20.07 5.71 -13.48
C ASN A 134 19.36 7.06 -13.48
#